data_AF-A0A974BNB5-F1
#
_entry.id   AF-A0A974BNB5-F1
#
_cell.length_a   1.000
_cell.length_b   1.000
_cell.length_c   1.000
_cell.angle_alpha   90.00
_cell.angle_beta   90.00
_cell.angle_gamma   90.00
#
_symmetry.space_group_name_H-M   'P 1'
#
loop_
_entity.id
_entity.type
_entity.pdbx_description
1 polymer ?
#
loop_
_entity_poly.entity_id
_entity_poly.type
_entity_poly.pdbx_seq_one_letter_code
_entity_poly.pdbx_strand_id
1 'polypeptide(L)' 'MKSIRYDEIELPEDLSEDVSNLIYQLLEKDPEYRLGSGEAGAEMIKEHPFFRVSFYSRNFDLQAEMHK' A
#
# COMPACT_ATOMS: atom_id res chain seq x y z
N MET A 1 7.82 -4.03 25.71
CA MET A 1 7.24 -4.16 24.36
C MET A 1 8.25 -3.70 23.33
N LYS A 2 8.74 -4.61 22.47
CA LYS A 2 9.60 -4.28 21.32
C LYS A 2 8.97 -4.73 19.98
N SER A 3 7.69 -5.09 20.02
CA SER A 3 7.01 -5.82 18.95
C SER A 3 7.07 -5.13 17.59
N ILE A 4 6.90 -3.80 17.56
CA ILE A 4 6.99 -3.00 16.32
C ILE A 4 8.33 -3.16 15.61
N ARG A 5 9.43 -3.24 16.36
CA ARG A 5 10.79 -3.23 15.77
C ARG A 5 11.25 -4.60 15.29
N TYR A 6 10.77 -5.68 15.89
CA TYR A 6 11.37 -7.01 15.70
C TYR A 6 10.39 -8.13 15.44
N ASP A 7 9.13 -8.00 15.86
CA ASP A 7 8.18 -9.07 15.66
C ASP A 7 7.70 -9.05 14.21
N GLU A 8 7.62 -10.26 13.65
CA GLU A 8 6.96 -10.52 12.39
C GLU A 8 5.45 -10.28 12.52
N ILE A 9 4.81 -9.97 11.40
CA ILE A 9 3.38 -9.66 11.37
C ILE A 9 2.61 -10.94 11.08
N GLU A 10 1.79 -11.36 12.03
CA GLU A 10 0.80 -12.41 11.84
C GLU A 10 -0.52 -11.77 11.41
N LEU A 11 -0.92 -12.03 10.15
CA LEU A 11 -2.18 -11.54 9.60
C LEU A 11 -3.28 -12.61 9.68
N PRO A 12 -4.55 -12.20 9.87
CA PRO A 12 -5.68 -13.11 9.75
C PRO A 12 -5.75 -13.79 8.38
N GLU A 13 -6.13 -15.08 8.36
CA GLU A 13 -6.21 -15.90 7.13
C GLU A 13 -7.36 -15.49 6.20
N ASP A 14 -8.32 -14.71 6.68
CA ASP A 14 -9.49 -14.24 5.91
C ASP A 14 -9.19 -12.99 5.06
N LEU A 15 -7.99 -12.42 5.17
CA LEU A 15 -7.55 -11.33 4.30
C LEU A 15 -7.25 -11.84 2.89
N SER A 16 -7.65 -11.07 1.87
CA SER A 16 -7.26 -11.37 0.50
C SER A 16 -5.75 -11.23 0.31
N GLU A 17 -5.21 -11.93 -0.70
CA GLU A 17 -3.79 -11.86 -1.04
C GLU A 17 -3.32 -10.41 -1.25
N ASP A 18 -4.10 -9.60 -1.98
CA ASP A 18 -3.80 -8.18 -2.22
C ASP A 18 -3.76 -7.35 -0.93
N VAL A 19 -4.64 -7.61 0.03
CA VAL A 19 -4.67 -6.90 1.31
C VAL A 19 -3.45 -7.28 2.15
N SER A 20 -3.19 -8.57 2.28
CA SER A 20 -2.05 -9.10 3.03
C SER A 20 -0.74 -8.58 2.45
N ASN A 21 -0.60 -8.63 1.12
CA ASN A 21 0.57 -8.15 0.42
C ASN A 21 0.80 -6.64 0.64
N LEU A 22 -0.24 -5.82 0.53
CA LEU A 22 -0.14 -4.39 0.81
C LEU A 22 0.36 -4.12 2.24
N ILE A 23 -0.21 -4.81 3.23
CA ILE A 23 0.16 -4.62 4.65
C ILE A 23 1.63 -5.01 4.87
N TYR A 24 2.07 -6.16 4.35
CA TYR A 24 3.46 -6.58 4.47
C TYR A 24 4.43 -5.56 3.87
N GLN A 25 4.16 -5.05 2.66
CA GLN A 25 5.06 -4.09 2.03
C GLN A 25 5.07 -2.71 2.71
N LEU A 26 3.94 -2.27 3.28
CA LEU A 26 3.87 -1.02 4.05
C LEU A 26 4.54 -1.11 5.43
N LEU A 27 4.53 -2.29 6.04
CA LEU A 27 5.10 -2.53 7.37
C LEU A 27 6.49 -3.16 7.34
N GLU A 28 7.13 -3.21 6.17
CA GLU A 28 8.54 -3.53 5.99
C GLU A 28 9.39 -2.74 6.99
N LYS A 29 10.25 -3.46 7.72
CA LYS A 29 11.03 -2.90 8.83
C LYS A 29 12.13 -1.98 8.31
N ASP A 30 12.75 -2.34 7.20
CA ASP A 30 13.75 -1.52 6.54
C ASP A 30 13.07 -0.40 5.74
N PRO A 31 13.21 0.88 6.13
CA PRO A 31 12.53 1.98 5.46
C PRO A 31 12.94 2.13 3.99
N GLU A 32 14.12 1.67 3.58
CA GLU A 32 14.57 1.76 2.19
C GLU A 32 13.78 0.81 1.27
N TYR A 33 13.29 -0.31 1.80
CA TYR A 33 12.48 -1.30 1.05
C TYR A 33 10.97 -1.14 1.25
N ARG A 34 10.54 -0.25 2.14
CA ARG A 34 9.12 -0.03 2.43
C ARG A 34 8.39 0.53 1.21
N LEU A 35 7.20 0.01 0.92
CA LEU A 35 6.38 0.54 -0.17
C LEU A 35 6.16 2.06 -0.01
N GLY A 36 6.54 2.79 -1.06
CA GLY A 36 6.51 4.25 -1.09
C GLY A 36 7.81 4.95 -0.65
N SER A 37 8.90 4.21 -0.40
CA SER A 37 10.23 4.76 -0.13
C SER A 37 10.97 5.24 -1.40
N GLY A 38 10.62 4.71 -2.56
CA GLY A 38 11.27 5.03 -3.84
C GLY A 38 10.90 6.40 -4.40
N GLU A 39 11.52 6.79 -5.52
CA GLU A 39 11.32 8.11 -6.15
C GLU A 39 9.85 8.42 -6.49
N ALA A 40 9.07 7.39 -6.83
CA ALA A 40 7.64 7.53 -7.14
C ALA A 40 6.78 7.72 -5.87
N GLY A 41 7.32 7.47 -4.68
CA GLY A 41 6.70 7.73 -3.39
C GLY A 41 5.29 7.17 -3.28
N ALA A 42 4.33 8.05 -2.99
CA ALA A 42 2.93 7.68 -2.85
C ALA A 42 2.30 7.02 -4.10
N GLU A 43 2.87 7.23 -5.30
CA GLU A 43 2.34 6.61 -6.51
C GLU A 43 2.50 5.09 -6.50
N MET A 44 3.59 4.58 -5.92
CA MET A 44 3.78 3.14 -5.72
C MET A 44 2.66 2.51 -4.89
N ILE A 45 2.12 3.25 -3.92
CA ILE A 45 1.01 2.79 -3.08
C ILE A 45 -0.28 2.74 -3.89
N LYS A 46 -0.58 3.79 -4.66
CA LYS A 46 -1.81 3.87 -5.48
C LYS A 46 -1.86 2.83 -6.59
N GLU A 47 -0.70 2.48 -7.16
CA GLU A 47 -0.59 1.47 -8.22
C GLU A 47 -0.71 0.03 -7.69
N HIS A 48 -0.70 -0.19 -6.38
CA HIS A 48 -0.82 -1.52 -5.78
C HIS A 48 -2.15 -2.20 -6.17
N PRO A 49 -2.18 -3.53 -6.48
CA PRO A 49 -3.38 -4.27 -6.87
C PRO A 49 -4.61 -4.06 -5.97
N PHE A 50 -4.40 -3.96 -4.65
CA PHE A 50 -5.45 -3.60 -3.68
C PHE A 50 -6.29 -2.36 -4.10
N PHE A 51 -5.65 -1.33 -4.67
CA PHE A 51 -6.31 -0.11 -5.11
C PHE A 51 -6.72 -0.15 -6.60
N ARG A 52 -6.32 -1.17 -7.36
CA ARG A 52 -6.69 -1.37 -8.77
C ARG A 52 -8.08 -1.98 -8.91
N VAL A 53 -9.11 -1.35 -8.34
CA VAL A 53 -10.50 -1.80 -8.54
C VAL A 53 -11.05 -1.22 -9.86
N SER A 54 -11.43 -2.14 -10.75
CA SER A 54 -11.69 -1.98 -12.18
C SER A 54 -12.92 -1.15 -12.62
N PHE A 55 -13.53 -0.30 -11.78
CA PHE A 55 -14.71 0.49 -12.21
C PHE A 55 -14.82 1.93 -11.69
N TYR A 56 -14.06 2.34 -10.66
CA TYR A 56 -14.12 3.72 -10.13
C TYR A 56 -12.79 4.50 -10.24
N SER A 57 -11.71 3.83 -10.64
CA SER A 57 -10.38 4.43 -10.82
C SER A 57 -10.36 5.57 -11.85
N ARG A 58 -11.37 5.66 -12.73
CA ARG A 58 -11.50 6.81 -13.63
C ARG A 58 -11.90 8.11 -12.94
N ASN A 59 -12.57 8.07 -11.78
CA ASN A 59 -13.17 9.29 -11.19
C ASN A 59 -12.30 9.99 -10.14
N PHE A 60 -11.34 9.29 -9.52
CA PHE A 60 -10.43 9.91 -8.54
C PHE A 60 -9.39 10.80 -9.21
N ASP A 61 -8.84 10.37 -10.35
CA ASP A 61 -7.87 11.15 -11.12
C ASP A 61 -8.53 12.37 -11.78
N LEU A 62 -9.78 12.23 -12.25
CA LEU A 62 -10.56 13.34 -12.84
C LEU A 62 -10.83 14.48 -11.85
N GLN A 63 -11.02 14.19 -10.55
CA GLN A 63 -11.20 15.23 -9.54
C GLN A 63 -9.87 15.92 -9.18
N ALA A 64 -8.76 15.18 -9.17
CA ALA A 64 -7.45 15.76 -8.89
C ALA A 64 -6.96 16.69 -10.03
N GLU A 65 -7.32 16.40 -11.27
CA GLU A 65 -6.99 17.26 -12.43
C GLU A 65 -7.92 18.47 -12.56
N MET A 66 -9.19 18.38 -12.15
CA MET A 66 -10.15 19.50 -12.19
C MET A 66 -9.84 20.64 -11.21
N HIS A 67 -9.05 20.39 -10.17
CA HIS A 67 -8.70 21.38 -9.14
C HIS A 67 -7.26 21.92 -9.27
N LYS A 68 -6.64 21.75 -10.45
CA LYS A 68 -5.41 22.45 -10.84
C LYS A 68 -5.70 23.69 -11.69
#